data_AF-A0A444VKB4-F1
#
_entry.id   AF-A0A444VKB4-F1
#
_cell.length_a   1.000
_cell.length_b   1.000
_cell.length_c   1.000
_cell.angle_alpha   90.00
_cell.angle_beta   90.00
_cell.angle_gamma   90.00
#
_symmetry.space_group_name_H-M   'P 1'
#
loop_
_entity.id
_entity.type
_entity.pdbx_description
1 polymer ?
#
loop_
_entity_poly.entity_id
_entity_poly.type
_entity_poly.pdbx_seq_one_letter_code
_entity_poly.pdbx_strand_id
1 'polypeptide(L)'
;MSWEIILFNSTQKINSVVELDENQLEQTNFSGILESSFDRINKKDNYREIVGADFTIDYFVSNEHSSNFMLSLYGENGIYALIELAKKHNWQIYDSGTDGMIDLENPKKNGFENHGKYIEQLVKGKS
;
A
#
# COMPACT_ATOMS: atom_id res chain seq x y z
N MET A 1 -8.95 7.72 10.61
CA MET A 1 -9.08 6.28 10.32
C MET A 1 -7.69 5.70 10.20
N SER A 2 -7.52 4.44 10.57
CA SER A 2 -6.25 3.73 10.49
C SER A 2 -6.49 2.32 9.96
N TRP A 3 -5.53 1.80 9.20
CA TRP A 3 -5.58 0.46 8.60
C TRP A 3 -4.27 -0.28 8.84
N GLU A 4 -4.37 -1.56 9.13
CA GLU A 4 -3.22 -2.48 9.16
C GLU A 4 -3.24 -3.28 7.87
N ILE A 5 -2.28 -2.99 7.01
CA ILE A 5 -2.26 -3.44 5.62
C ILE A 5 -1.14 -4.45 5.42
N ILE A 6 -1.42 -5.46 4.61
CA ILE A 6 -0.40 -6.36 4.08
C ILE A 6 -0.35 -6.23 2.56
N LEU A 7 0.84 -5.90 2.05
CA LEU A 7 1.17 -5.89 0.63
C LEU A 7 1.70 -7.24 0.20
N PHE A 8 1.35 -7.68 -1.00
CA PHE A 8 1.89 -8.88 -1.62
C PHE A 8 2.15 -8.62 -3.10
N ASN A 9 3.12 -9.32 -3.67
CA ASN A 9 3.30 -9.41 -5.11
C ASN A 9 3.08 -10.88 -5.51
N SER A 10 2.26 -11.11 -6.52
CA SER A 10 1.92 -12.45 -6.97
C SER A 10 1.60 -12.47 -8.46
N THR A 11 1.93 -13.58 -9.11
CA THR A 11 1.57 -13.84 -10.51
C THR A 11 0.08 -14.17 -10.67
N GLN A 12 -0.62 -14.55 -9.60
CA GLN A 12 -2.08 -14.69 -9.58
C GLN A 12 -2.78 -13.48 -8.95
N LYS A 13 -4.00 -13.24 -9.40
CA LYS A 13 -4.94 -12.37 -8.68
C LYS A 13 -5.57 -13.15 -7.52
N ILE A 14 -5.41 -12.62 -6.31
CA ILE A 14 -5.94 -13.16 -5.06
C ILE A 14 -7.23 -12.40 -4.75
N ASN A 15 -8.39 -13.05 -4.88
CA ASN A 15 -9.67 -12.45 -4.50
C ASN A 15 -10.03 -12.71 -3.04
N SER A 16 -9.47 -13.80 -2.48
CA SER A 16 -9.58 -14.18 -1.08
C SER A 16 -8.25 -14.76 -0.61
N VAL A 17 -7.85 -14.47 0.62
CA VAL A 17 -6.66 -15.05 1.26
C VAL A 17 -6.68 -16.57 1.29
N VAL A 18 -7.86 -17.20 1.28
CA VAL A 18 -8.00 -18.67 1.21
C VAL A 18 -7.49 -19.25 -0.12
N GLU A 19 -7.45 -18.44 -1.18
CA GLU A 19 -6.97 -18.82 -2.52
C GLU A 19 -5.48 -18.54 -2.71
N LEU A 20 -4.78 -18.08 -1.66
CA LEU A 20 -3.36 -17.74 -1.73
C LEU A 20 -2.52 -19.00 -2.00
N ASP A 21 -1.81 -19.00 -3.13
CA ASP A 21 -0.79 -19.99 -3.46
C ASP A 21 0.59 -19.36 -3.22
N GLU A 22 1.28 -19.82 -2.17
CA GLU A 22 2.60 -19.32 -1.79
C GLU A 22 3.65 -19.50 -2.89
N ASN A 23 3.48 -20.49 -3.78
CA ASN A 23 4.42 -20.72 -4.90
C ASN A 23 4.31 -19.66 -5.99
N GLN A 24 3.23 -18.88 -5.98
CA GLN A 24 2.99 -17.79 -6.92
C GLN A 24 3.32 -16.42 -6.33
N LEU A 25 3.86 -16.36 -5.11
CA LEU A 25 4.34 -15.13 -4.50
C LEU A 25 5.71 -14.75 -5.04
N GLU A 26 5.90 -13.47 -5.32
CA GLU A 26 7.15 -12.93 -5.83
C GLU A 26 7.90 -12.14 -4.76
N GLN A 27 9.19 -12.46 -4.62
CA GLN A 27 10.09 -11.75 -3.72
C GLN A 27 10.26 -10.29 -4.15
N THR A 28 9.89 -9.36 -3.26
CA THR A 28 9.81 -7.94 -3.59
C THR A 28 10.51 -7.09 -2.53
N ASN A 29 11.25 -6.06 -2.96
CA ASN A 29 11.83 -5.06 -2.07
C ASN A 29 10.81 -3.94 -1.77
N PHE A 30 9.78 -4.27 -0.99
CA PHE A 30 8.71 -3.33 -0.66
C PHE A 30 9.25 -2.07 0.04
N SER A 31 10.13 -2.25 1.03
CA SER A 31 10.72 -1.13 1.78
C SER A 31 11.49 -0.17 0.86
N GLY A 32 12.32 -0.68 -0.05
CA GLY A 32 13.07 0.16 -0.99
C GLY A 32 12.16 0.88 -2.00
N ILE A 33 11.08 0.24 -2.45
CA ILE A 33 10.12 0.85 -3.36
C ILE A 33 9.30 1.93 -2.64
N LEU A 34 8.84 1.68 -1.41
CA LEU A 34 8.21 2.70 -0.58
C LEU A 34 9.15 3.89 -0.36
N GLU A 35 10.40 3.65 0.03
CA GLU A 35 11.37 4.72 0.29
C GLU A 35 11.69 5.57 -0.94
N SER A 36 11.66 4.98 -2.15
CA SER A 36 11.90 5.70 -3.40
C SER A 36 10.66 6.37 -3.99
N SER A 37 9.47 6.06 -3.46
CA SER A 37 8.20 6.58 -3.97
C SER A 37 7.68 7.81 -3.22
N PHE A 38 8.27 8.15 -2.07
CA PHE A 38 7.85 9.27 -1.23
C PHE A 38 9.04 10.13 -0.82
N ASP A 39 8.86 11.45 -0.88
CA ASP A 39 9.95 12.40 -0.63
C ASP A 39 10.25 12.63 0.86
N ARG A 40 9.20 12.56 1.71
CA ARG A 40 9.26 12.91 3.13
C ARG A 40 9.20 11.66 3.98
N ILE A 41 10.35 11.23 4.48
CA ILE A 41 10.48 10.00 5.26
C ILE A 41 11.33 10.27 6.51
N ASN A 42 10.74 10.06 7.68
CA ASN A 42 11.45 10.02 8.95
C ASN A 42 12.02 8.61 9.15
N LYS A 43 13.32 8.52 9.43
CA LYS A 43 14.02 7.24 9.61
C LYS A 43 14.58 7.14 11.03
N LYS A 44 14.28 6.04 11.72
CA LYS A 44 14.84 5.73 13.04
C LYS A 44 15.13 4.24 13.11
N ASP A 45 16.41 3.87 13.16
CA ASP A 45 16.84 2.46 13.12
C ASP A 45 16.21 1.70 11.93
N ASN A 46 15.44 0.65 12.20
CA ASN A 46 14.66 -0.08 11.20
C ASN A 46 13.23 0.47 11.01
N TYR A 47 12.79 1.45 11.78
CA TYR A 47 11.48 2.08 11.62
C TYR A 47 11.50 3.20 10.56
N ARG A 48 10.41 3.30 9.81
CA ARG A 48 10.15 4.34 8.82
C ARG A 48 8.75 4.90 9.04
N GLU A 49 8.65 6.21 8.96
CA GLU A 49 7.40 6.96 8.90
C GLU A 49 7.45 7.84 7.64
N ILE A 50 6.61 7.53 6.66
CA ILE A 50 6.37 8.39 5.50
C ILE A 50 5.34 9.44 5.91
N VAL A 51 5.64 10.71 5.65
CA VAL A 51 4.76 11.85 5.99
C VAL A 51 4.16 12.45 4.73
N GLY A 52 2.90 12.12 4.47
CA GLY A 52 2.09 12.68 3.40
C GLY A 52 1.55 14.09 3.72
N ALA A 53 0.64 14.59 2.89
CA ALA A 53 -0.02 15.87 3.13
C ALA A 53 -0.96 15.83 4.36
N ASP A 54 -1.65 14.72 4.54
CA ASP A 54 -2.67 14.48 5.56
C ASP A 54 -2.77 13.00 5.97
N PHE A 55 -1.70 12.24 5.73
CA PHE A 55 -1.58 10.84 6.09
C PHE A 55 -0.17 10.51 6.55
N THR A 56 -0.03 9.41 7.28
CA THR A 56 1.27 8.78 7.57
C THR A 56 1.22 7.29 7.23
N ILE A 57 2.39 6.76 6.84
CA ILE A 57 2.60 5.33 6.59
C ILE A 57 3.78 4.88 7.44
N ASP A 58 3.52 3.93 8.31
CA ASP A 58 4.49 3.43 9.29
C ASP A 58 4.84 1.99 8.97
N TYR A 59 6.12 1.67 8.96
CA TYR A 59 6.59 0.31 8.73
C TYR A 59 7.98 0.07 9.30
N PHE A 60 8.33 -1.21 9.41
CA PHE A 60 9.68 -1.65 9.72
C PHE A 60 10.35 -2.19 8.46
N VAL A 61 11.57 -1.73 8.20
CA VAL A 61 12.37 -2.19 7.07
C VAL A 61 12.69 -3.67 7.27
N SER A 62 12.40 -4.46 6.24
CA SER A 62 12.96 -5.80 6.07
C SER A 62 14.22 -5.69 5.23
N ASN A 63 15.33 -6.27 5.71
CA ASN A 63 16.59 -6.33 4.95
C ASN A 63 16.55 -7.40 3.85
N GLU A 64 15.50 -8.19 3.80
CA GLU A 64 15.30 -9.27 2.85
C GLU A 64 14.15 -8.91 1.91
N HIS A 65 14.26 -9.34 0.65
CA HIS A 65 13.08 -9.40 -0.21
C HIS A 65 12.08 -10.30 0.50
N SER A 66 10.82 -9.88 0.50
CA SER A 66 9.74 -10.64 1.13
C SER A 66 8.62 -10.87 0.12
N SER A 67 7.90 -11.96 0.31
CA SER A 67 6.68 -12.27 -0.44
C SER A 67 5.49 -11.43 0.03
N ASN A 68 5.57 -10.91 1.25
CA ASN A 68 4.58 -10.04 1.86
C ASN A 68 5.21 -8.94 2.71
N PHE A 69 4.48 -7.85 2.94
CA PHE A 69 5.00 -6.72 3.71
C PHE A 69 3.90 -5.98 4.46
N MET A 70 4.04 -5.90 5.78
CA MET A 70 3.06 -5.27 6.65
C MET A 70 3.42 -3.80 6.91
N LEU A 71 2.40 -2.94 6.90
CA LEU A 71 2.50 -1.53 7.22
C LEU A 71 1.21 -1.03 7.89
N SER A 72 1.33 0.07 8.61
CA SER A 72 0.19 0.75 9.23
C SER A 72 -0.06 2.06 8.48
N LEU A 73 -1.32 2.34 8.14
CA LEU A 73 -1.75 3.58 7.50
C LEU A 73 -2.57 4.42 8.47
N TYR A 74 -2.31 5.72 8.48
CA TYR A 74 -3.11 6.69 9.22
C TYR A 74 -3.57 7.81 8.30
N GLY A 75 -4.87 8.08 8.26
CA GLY A 75 -5.47 9.07 7.36
C GLY A 75 -5.91 8.47 6.02
N GLU A 76 -7.07 8.89 5.54
CA GLU A 76 -7.75 8.30 4.37
C GLU A 76 -6.93 8.41 3.08
N ASN A 77 -6.21 9.52 2.88
CA ASN A 77 -5.36 9.66 1.69
C ASN A 77 -4.17 8.69 1.68
N GLY A 78 -3.81 8.11 2.82
CA GLY A 78 -2.76 7.09 2.89
C GLY A 78 -3.11 5.84 2.10
N ILE A 79 -4.37 5.37 2.18
CA ILE A 79 -4.79 4.21 1.40
C ILE A 79 -4.87 4.54 -0.09
N TYR A 80 -5.19 5.78 -0.46
CA TYR A 80 -5.22 6.22 -1.86
C TYR A 80 -3.82 6.26 -2.47
N ALA A 81 -2.86 6.81 -1.74
CA ALA A 81 -1.45 6.78 -2.14
C ALA A 81 -0.96 5.35 -2.34
N LEU A 82 -1.35 4.44 -1.44
CA LEU A 82 -0.95 3.04 -1.49
C LEU A 82 -1.59 2.28 -2.65
N ILE A 83 -2.87 2.52 -2.96
CA ILE A 83 -3.58 1.93 -4.11
C ILE A 83 -2.84 2.27 -5.41
N GLU A 84 -2.46 3.54 -5.59
CA GLU A 84 -1.78 3.96 -6.82
C GLU A 84 -0.36 3.38 -6.92
N LEU A 85 0.35 3.28 -5.80
CA LEU A 85 1.65 2.63 -5.77
C LEU A 85 1.53 1.12 -6.08
N ALA A 86 0.52 0.45 -5.50
CA ALA A 86 0.27 -0.96 -5.73
C ALA A 86 -0.03 -1.25 -7.21
N LYS A 87 -0.90 -0.45 -7.85
CA LYS A 87 -1.15 -0.57 -9.30
C LYS A 87 0.13 -0.44 -10.13
N LYS A 88 0.97 0.54 -9.81
CA LYS A 88 2.23 0.80 -10.53
C LYS A 88 3.19 -0.38 -10.45
N HIS A 89 3.18 -1.12 -9.34
CA HIS A 89 4.10 -2.24 -9.08
C HIS A 89 3.44 -3.62 -9.13
N ASN A 90 2.20 -3.71 -9.63
CA ASN A 90 1.41 -4.95 -9.68
C ASN A 90 1.25 -5.64 -8.31
N TRP A 91 1.20 -4.86 -7.23
CA TRP A 91 0.96 -5.38 -5.90
C TRP A 91 -0.54 -5.54 -5.62
N GLN A 92 -0.82 -6.40 -4.66
CA GLN A 92 -2.16 -6.60 -4.11
C GLN A 92 -2.15 -6.20 -2.64
N ILE A 93 -3.30 -5.71 -2.16
CA ILE A 93 -3.44 -5.16 -0.83
C ILE A 93 -4.52 -5.94 -0.08
N TYR A 94 -4.15 -6.47 1.08
CA TYR A 94 -5.08 -7.05 2.05
C TYR A 94 -5.18 -6.11 3.26
N ASP A 95 -6.41 -5.81 3.67
CA ASP A 95 -6.72 -5.05 4.87
C ASP A 95 -7.15 -6.01 5.97
N SER A 96 -6.30 -6.16 6.99
CA SER A 96 -6.57 -7.06 8.11
C SER A 96 -7.72 -6.58 9.00
N GLY A 97 -8.07 -5.29 8.96
CA GLY A 97 -9.18 -4.72 9.72
C GLY A 97 -10.55 -5.09 9.14
N THR A 98 -10.62 -5.29 7.82
CA THR A 98 -11.86 -5.69 7.12
C THR A 98 -11.86 -7.16 6.70
N ASP A 99 -10.76 -7.88 6.97
CA ASP A 99 -10.51 -9.25 6.52
C ASP A 99 -10.75 -9.41 5.00
N GLY A 100 -10.23 -8.47 4.22
CA GLY A 100 -10.60 -8.34 2.81
C GLY A 100 -9.47 -7.84 1.91
N MET A 101 -9.47 -8.34 0.68
CA MET A 101 -8.65 -7.80 -0.40
C MET A 101 -9.27 -6.48 -0.90
N ILE A 102 -8.43 -5.48 -1.15
CA ILE A 102 -8.86 -4.19 -1.69
C ILE A 102 -9.03 -4.29 -3.21
N ASP A 103 -10.16 -3.83 -3.73
CA ASP A 103 -10.42 -3.72 -5.18
C ASP A 103 -9.73 -2.45 -5.69
N LEU A 104 -8.46 -2.59 -6.08
CA LEU A 104 -7.64 -1.48 -6.58
C LEU A 104 -8.27 -0.79 -7.80
N GLU A 105 -8.98 -1.55 -8.63
CA GLU A 105 -9.63 -1.05 -9.85
C GLU A 105 -10.92 -0.28 -9.54
N ASN A 106 -11.61 -0.64 -8.45
CA ASN A 106 -12.82 0.04 -8.00
C ASN A 106 -12.77 0.38 -6.50
N PRO A 107 -11.92 1.34 -6.06
CA PRO A 107 -11.76 1.68 -4.65
C PRO A 107 -13.08 2.03 -3.96
N LYS A 108 -14.05 2.61 -4.69
CA LYS A 108 -15.39 2.92 -4.16
C LYS A 108 -16.10 1.70 -3.54
N LYS A 109 -15.86 0.49 -4.05
CA LYS A 109 -16.43 -0.74 -3.47
C LYS A 109 -15.87 -1.05 -2.09
N ASN A 110 -14.69 -0.53 -1.77
CA ASN A 110 -14.04 -0.65 -0.47
C ASN A 110 -14.40 0.51 0.47
N GLY A 111 -15.36 1.38 0.12
CA GLY A 111 -15.72 2.55 0.93
C GLY A 111 -14.77 3.74 0.76
N PHE A 112 -14.06 3.80 -0.37
CA PHE A 112 -13.10 4.86 -0.70
C PHE A 112 -13.67 5.83 -1.74
N GLU A 113 -14.80 6.48 -1.43
CA GLU A 113 -15.51 7.31 -2.42
C GLU A 113 -14.71 8.52 -2.89
N ASN A 114 -13.78 9.03 -2.07
CA ASN A 114 -13.00 10.23 -2.36
C ASN A 114 -11.72 9.97 -3.15
N HIS A 115 -11.38 8.72 -3.48
CA HIS A 115 -10.18 8.37 -4.24
C HIS A 115 -10.02 9.18 -5.52
N GLY A 116 -11.10 9.39 -6.29
CA GLY A 116 -11.03 10.18 -7.54
C GLY A 116 -10.59 11.63 -7.34
N LYS A 117 -11.03 12.28 -6.25
CA LYS A 117 -10.62 13.66 -5.93
C LYS A 117 -9.14 13.73 -5.56
N TYR A 118 -8.64 12.72 -4.86
CA TYR A 118 -7.22 12.61 -4.52
C TYR A 118 -6.35 12.54 -5.78
N ILE A 119 -6.72 11.71 -6.77
CA ILE A 119 -6.01 11.62 -8.05
C ILE A 119 -6.00 12.96 -8.79
N GLU A 120 -7.14 13.66 -8.84
CA GLU A 120 -7.20 14.99 -9.47
C GLU A 120 -6.24 15.99 -8.83
N GLN A 121 -6.09 15.97 -7.51
CA GLN A 121 -5.17 16.85 -6.79
C GLN A 121 -3.71 16.54 -7.15
N LEU A 122 -3.34 15.26 -7.24
CA LEU A 122 -2.00 14.84 -7.66
C LEU A 122 -1.67 15.30 -9.08
N VAL A 123 -2.62 15.23 -10.01
CA VAL A 123 -2.43 15.68 -11.40
C VAL A 123 -2.29 17.20 -11.47
N LYS A 124 -3.14 17.94 -10.75
CA LYS A 124 -3.13 19.42 -10.74
C LYS A 124 -1.89 20.00 -10.04
N GLY A 125 -1.36 19.32 -9.02
CA GLY A 125 -0.15 19.73 -8.31
C GLY A 125 1.17 19.45 -9.02
N LYS A 126 1.14 18.78 -10.19
CA LYS A 126 2.30 18.47 -11.03
C LYS A 126 2.43 19.37 -12.28
N SER A 127 1.68 20.47 -12.38
CA SER A 127 1.80 21.50 -13.43
C SER A 127 2.73 22.65 -13.03
#